data_AF-K1TCB3-F1
#
_entry.id   AF-K1TCB3-F1
#
_cell.length_a   1.000
_cell.length_b   1.000
_cell.length_c   1.000
_cell.angle_alpha   90.00
_cell.angle_beta   90.00
_cell.angle_gamma   90.00
#
_symmetry.space_group_name_H-M   'P 1'
#
loop_
_entity.id
_entity.type
_entity.pdbx_description
1 polymer ?
#
loop_
_entity_poly.entity_id
_entity_poly.type
_entity_poly.pdbx_seq_one_letter_code
_entity_poly.pdbx_strand_id
1 'polypeptide(L)'
;MKKLIYFELRKIFSKRLSMVTLIGILLFSALLSFSTYQNKYAFDQNAGEGSGKAAVEIDKEIAAKYEGILTDEKVRQMMSDFAPTSDLHGLNAAYIYQNAMQSAAFSRFSDLNGNWNGLSVSDVFGNEEIKIGYVDGWLSTSKNMVRVFTRLLLRLSSCLLRFSPASMKALTISY
;
A
#
# COMPACT_ATOMS: atom_id res chain seq x y z
N MET A 1 34.36 -0.14 16.74
CA MET A 1 32.94 0.06 16.36
C MET A 1 32.41 -1.06 15.45
N LYS A 2 32.82 -1.17 14.17
CA LYS A 2 32.29 -2.19 13.23
C LYS A 2 32.41 -3.65 13.71
N LYS A 3 33.52 -4.02 14.35
CA LYS A 3 33.73 -5.37 14.92
C LYS A 3 32.75 -5.72 16.05
N LEU A 4 32.34 -4.73 16.84
CA LEU A 4 31.41 -4.92 17.95
C LEU A 4 29.97 -5.16 17.44
N ILE A 5 29.53 -4.35 16.48
CA ILE A 5 28.21 -4.50 15.84
C ILE A 5 28.08 -5.88 15.18
N TYR A 6 29.11 -6.32 14.46
CA TYR A 6 29.13 -7.65 13.83
C TYR A 6 29.01 -8.77 14.86
N PHE A 7 29.71 -8.67 15.98
CA PHE A 7 29.68 -9.68 17.04
C PHE A 7 28.28 -9.81 17.68
N GLU A 8 27.64 -8.68 18.01
CA GLU A 8 26.30 -8.70 18.60
C GLU A 8 25.25 -9.22 17.62
N LEU A 9 25.31 -8.83 16.34
CA LEU A 9 24.42 -9.37 15.31
C LEU A 9 24.61 -10.88 15.15
N ARG A 10 25.86 -11.36 15.08
CA ARG A 10 26.15 -12.80 14.99
C ARG A 10 25.55 -13.55 16.17
N LYS A 11 25.64 -13.01 17.37
CA LYS A 11 25.07 -13.60 18.60
C LYS A 11 23.55 -13.73 18.53
N ILE A 12 22.85 -12.70 18.07
CA ILE A 12 21.39 -12.72 17.87
C ILE A 12 21.01 -13.78 16.82
N PHE A 13 21.70 -13.78 15.67
CA PHE A 13 21.43 -14.71 14.57
C PHE A 13 21.88 -16.16 14.83
N SER A 14 22.63 -16.43 15.91
CA SER A 14 23.02 -17.79 16.28
C SER A 14 21.94 -18.53 17.09
N LYS A 15 20.90 -17.82 17.56
CA LYS A 15 19.82 -18.41 18.36
C LYS A 15 18.65 -18.83 17.46
N ARG A 16 18.26 -20.11 17.52
CA ARG A 16 17.12 -20.64 16.75
C ARG A 16 15.83 -19.89 17.04
N LEU A 17 15.56 -19.56 18.31
CA LEU A 17 14.37 -18.80 18.70
C LEU A 17 14.33 -17.43 18.00
N SER A 18 15.44 -16.69 18.02
CA SER A 18 15.55 -15.40 17.34
C SER A 18 15.29 -15.50 15.83
N MET A 19 15.80 -16.56 15.19
CA MET A 19 15.54 -16.81 13.77
C MET A 19 14.08 -17.15 13.48
N VAL A 20 13.46 -18.03 14.28
CA VAL A 20 12.04 -18.39 14.15
C VAL A 20 11.15 -17.18 14.35
N THR A 21 11.41 -16.36 15.37
CA THR A 21 10.68 -15.11 15.62
C THR A 21 10.81 -14.15 14.44
N LEU A 22 12.00 -13.98 13.88
CA LEU A 22 12.22 -13.06 12.76
C LEU A 22 11.53 -13.55 11.48
N ILE A 23 11.55 -14.85 11.21
CA ILE A 23 10.76 -15.47 10.13
C ILE A 23 9.26 -15.24 10.37
N GLY A 24 8.78 -15.46 11.59
CA GLY A 24 7.38 -15.25 11.95
C GLY A 24 6.91 -13.82 11.72
N ILE A 25 7.72 -12.82 12.12
CA ILE A 25 7.43 -11.40 11.89
C ILE A 25 7.35 -11.09 10.38
N LEU A 26 8.28 -11.61 9.58
CA LEU A 26 8.28 -11.40 8.14
C LEU A 26 7.05 -12.03 7.46
N LEU A 27 6.68 -13.26 7.85
CA LEU A 27 5.50 -13.94 7.33
C LEU A 27 4.21 -13.21 7.73
N PHE A 28 4.10 -12.82 8.99
CA PHE A 28 2.94 -12.06 9.47
C PHE A 28 2.81 -10.71 8.76
N SER A 29 3.93 -10.00 8.54
CA SER A 29 3.95 -8.74 7.77
C SER A 29 3.51 -8.94 6.32
N ALA A 30 3.95 -10.02 5.67
CA ALA A 30 3.51 -10.37 4.32
C ALA A 30 2.01 -10.73 4.27
N LEU A 31 1.50 -11.47 5.27
CA LEU A 31 0.08 -11.80 5.40
C LEU A 31 -0.77 -10.55 5.57
N LEU A 32 -0.38 -9.62 6.45
CA LEU A 32 -1.08 -8.34 6.62
C LEU A 32 -1.08 -7.53 5.31
N SER A 33 0.07 -7.42 4.64
CA SER A 33 0.18 -6.70 3.37
C SER A 33 -0.72 -7.28 2.28
N PHE A 34 -0.78 -8.62 2.18
CA PHE A 34 -1.66 -9.32 1.25
C PHE A 34 -3.13 -9.13 1.60
N SER A 35 -3.48 -9.21 2.89
CA SER A 35 -4.83 -8.95 3.38
C SER A 35 -5.27 -7.54 3.03
N THR A 36 -4.45 -6.52 3.28
CA THR A 36 -4.75 -5.14 2.90
C THR A 36 -4.91 -4.98 1.38
N TYR A 37 -4.10 -5.67 0.58
CA TYR A 37 -4.25 -5.66 -0.88
C TYR A 37 -5.59 -6.26 -1.31
N GLN A 38 -5.95 -7.45 -0.83
CA GLN A 38 -7.20 -8.12 -1.21
C GLN A 38 -8.45 -7.38 -0.72
N ASN A 39 -8.37 -6.79 0.47
CA ASN A 39 -9.47 -6.01 1.04
C ASN A 39 -9.60 -4.61 0.44
N LYS A 40 -8.73 -4.21 -0.50
CA LYS A 40 -8.99 -3.01 -1.31
C LYS A 40 -10.30 -3.21 -2.05
N TYR A 41 -11.11 -2.17 -2.09
CA TYR A 41 -12.35 -2.12 -2.84
C TYR A 41 -12.35 -0.82 -3.64
N ALA A 42 -12.83 -0.89 -4.88
CA ALA A 42 -13.11 0.28 -5.69
C ALA A 42 -14.41 0.08 -6.47
N PHE A 43 -15.14 1.17 -6.64
CA PHE A 43 -16.36 1.24 -7.42
C PHE A 43 -16.34 2.47 -8.33
N ASP A 44 -16.81 2.26 -9.55
CA ASP A 44 -17.11 3.27 -10.54
C ASP A 44 -18.43 2.90 -11.24
N GLN A 45 -19.26 3.90 -11.53
CA GLN A 45 -20.54 3.65 -12.21
C GLN A 45 -20.37 3.08 -13.62
N ASN A 46 -19.26 3.40 -14.29
CA ASN A 46 -18.98 2.96 -15.66
C ASN A 46 -18.02 1.76 -15.71
N ALA A 47 -16.98 1.75 -14.87
CA ALA A 47 -15.97 0.69 -14.82
C ALA A 47 -16.34 -0.49 -13.90
N GLY A 48 -17.44 -0.38 -13.15
CA GLY A 48 -17.96 -1.43 -12.27
C GLY A 48 -17.31 -1.42 -10.88
N GLU A 49 -17.43 -2.54 -10.18
CA GLU A 49 -16.93 -2.70 -8.81
C GLU A 49 -16.05 -3.93 -8.66
N GLY A 50 -15.13 -3.89 -7.70
CA GLY A 50 -14.30 -5.05 -7.42
C GLY A 50 -13.37 -4.87 -6.23
N SER A 51 -12.70 -5.95 -5.88
CA SER A 51 -11.71 -5.98 -4.81
C SER A 51 -10.32 -6.43 -5.29
N GLY A 52 -9.29 -6.21 -4.48
CA GLY A 52 -7.94 -6.66 -4.77
C GLY A 52 -7.39 -6.11 -6.08
N LYS A 53 -7.16 -7.02 -7.05
CA LYS A 53 -6.64 -6.65 -8.37
C LYS A 53 -7.66 -5.87 -9.20
N ALA A 54 -8.94 -6.23 -9.13
CA ALA A 54 -9.99 -5.55 -9.88
C ALA A 54 -10.16 -4.11 -9.40
N ALA A 55 -10.13 -3.89 -8.07
CA ALA A 55 -10.13 -2.54 -7.49
C ALA A 55 -8.97 -1.68 -8.02
N VAL A 56 -7.77 -2.27 -8.13
CA VAL A 56 -6.58 -1.59 -8.67
C VAL A 56 -6.74 -1.23 -10.15
N GLU A 57 -7.38 -2.09 -10.95
CA GLU A 57 -7.63 -1.84 -12.37
C GLU A 57 -8.68 -0.73 -12.56
N ILE A 58 -9.75 -0.74 -11.75
CA ILE A 58 -10.75 0.33 -11.72
C ILE A 58 -10.10 1.67 -11.34
N ASP A 59 -9.32 1.72 -10.26
CA ASP A 59 -8.60 2.94 -9.85
C ASP A 59 -7.69 3.46 -10.97
N LYS A 60 -7.01 2.56 -11.71
CA LYS A 60 -6.16 2.94 -12.85
C LYS A 60 -6.97 3.55 -13.98
N GLU A 61 -8.10 2.95 -14.32
CA GLU A 61 -8.97 3.43 -15.38
C GLU A 61 -9.55 4.82 -15.05
N ILE A 62 -10.03 5.02 -13.82
CA ILE A 62 -10.51 6.32 -13.35
C ILE A 62 -9.38 7.35 -13.41
N ALA A 63 -8.20 7.00 -12.87
CA ALA A 63 -7.09 7.93 -12.81
C ALA A 63 -6.56 8.33 -14.19
N ALA A 64 -6.62 7.44 -15.17
CA ALA A 64 -6.22 7.71 -16.55
C ALA A 64 -7.10 8.82 -17.20
N LYS A 65 -8.38 8.92 -16.83
CA LYS A 65 -9.29 9.97 -17.36
C LYS A 65 -8.82 11.38 -17.02
N TYR A 66 -8.18 11.56 -15.87
CA TYR A 66 -7.80 12.88 -15.34
C TYR A 66 -6.29 13.12 -15.33
N GLU A 67 -5.50 12.19 -15.86
CA GLU A 67 -4.03 12.24 -15.80
C GLU A 67 -3.47 13.56 -16.36
N GLY A 68 -2.40 14.06 -15.73
CA GLY A 68 -1.69 15.28 -16.12
C GLY A 68 -1.81 16.39 -15.09
N ILE A 69 -1.65 17.64 -15.52
CA ILE A 69 -1.72 18.80 -14.63
C ILE A 69 -3.16 18.95 -14.09
N LEU A 70 -3.29 19.16 -12.79
CA LEU A 70 -4.54 19.47 -12.11
C LEU A 70 -4.91 20.93 -12.36
N THR A 71 -6.06 21.15 -12.98
CA THR A 71 -6.60 22.48 -13.28
C THR A 71 -7.98 22.64 -12.64
N ASP A 72 -8.44 23.88 -12.48
CA ASP A 72 -9.79 24.16 -11.96
C ASP A 72 -10.89 23.50 -12.82
N GLU A 73 -10.66 23.40 -14.13
CA GLU A 73 -11.57 22.69 -15.02
C GLU A 73 -11.65 21.20 -14.69
N LYS A 74 -10.50 20.55 -14.48
CA LYS A 74 -10.46 19.15 -14.07
C LYS A 74 -11.06 18.93 -12.69
N VAL A 75 -10.88 19.86 -11.76
CA VAL A 75 -11.54 19.81 -10.44
C VAL A 75 -13.05 19.84 -10.63
N ARG A 76 -13.58 20.78 -11.41
CA ARG A 76 -15.02 20.87 -11.70
C ARG A 76 -15.55 19.61 -12.38
N GLN A 77 -14.80 19.07 -13.34
CA GLN A 77 -15.13 17.81 -13.98
C GLN A 77 -15.18 16.66 -12.97
N MET A 78 -14.14 16.47 -12.15
CA MET A 78 -14.12 15.42 -11.12
C MET A 78 -15.26 15.57 -10.11
N MET A 79 -15.57 16.79 -9.67
CA MET A 79 -16.69 17.03 -8.75
C MET A 79 -18.05 16.69 -9.38
N SER A 80 -18.20 16.92 -10.69
CA SER A 80 -19.40 16.54 -11.45
C SER A 80 -19.49 15.02 -11.65
N ASP A 81 -18.41 14.40 -12.13
CA ASP A 81 -18.38 12.98 -12.51
C ASP A 81 -18.50 12.06 -11.27
N PHE A 82 -18.05 12.51 -10.11
CA PHE A 82 -18.15 11.78 -8.84
C PHE A 82 -19.33 12.21 -7.96
N ALA A 83 -20.25 13.02 -8.48
CA ALA A 83 -21.41 13.46 -7.72
C ALA A 83 -22.20 12.25 -7.18
N PRO A 84 -22.57 12.24 -5.89
CA PRO A 84 -23.29 11.11 -5.31
C PRO A 84 -24.65 10.93 -5.99
N THR A 85 -24.92 9.73 -6.51
CA THR A 85 -26.14 9.42 -7.28
C THR A 85 -27.26 8.78 -6.47
N SER A 86 -27.04 8.49 -5.19
CA SER A 86 -28.05 7.91 -4.29
C SER A 86 -28.07 8.63 -2.95
N ASP A 87 -29.28 8.77 -2.39
CA ASP A 87 -29.48 9.24 -1.01
C ASP A 87 -28.71 8.31 -0.06
N LEU A 88 -27.82 8.90 0.73
CA LEU A 88 -26.79 8.20 1.48
C LEU A 88 -27.36 7.56 2.77
N HIS A 89 -28.67 7.35 2.85
CA HIS A 89 -29.38 6.94 4.07
C HIS A 89 -28.96 7.76 5.31
N GLY A 90 -28.67 9.06 5.13
CA GLY A 90 -28.19 9.95 6.17
C GLY A 90 -26.68 9.92 6.45
N LEU A 91 -25.88 9.16 5.70
CA LEU A 91 -24.41 9.26 5.71
C LEU A 91 -23.95 10.50 4.93
N ASN A 92 -22.87 11.12 5.37
CA ASN A 92 -22.34 12.32 4.71
C ASN A 92 -21.54 11.91 3.44
N ALA A 93 -21.74 12.63 2.33
CA ALA A 93 -21.09 12.37 1.04
C ALA A 93 -19.56 12.44 1.12
N ALA A 94 -19.01 13.24 2.04
CA ALA A 94 -17.59 13.30 2.36
C ALA A 94 -17.05 12.03 3.04
N TYR A 95 -17.88 11.00 3.26
CA TYR A 95 -17.47 9.71 3.82
C TYR A 95 -17.74 8.53 2.89
N ILE A 96 -18.46 8.73 1.78
CA ILE A 96 -18.73 7.68 0.80
C ILE A 96 -17.69 7.78 -0.31
N TYR A 97 -16.49 7.35 0.03
CA TYR A 97 -15.38 7.28 -0.90
C TYR A 97 -15.37 5.93 -1.60
N GLN A 98 -15.67 5.94 -2.89
CA GLN A 98 -15.82 4.74 -3.71
C GLN A 98 -14.52 4.36 -4.42
N ASN A 99 -13.60 5.32 -4.60
CA ASN A 99 -12.27 5.11 -5.19
C ASN A 99 -11.24 6.13 -4.70
N ALA A 100 -9.96 5.88 -4.98
CA ALA A 100 -8.86 6.72 -4.48
C ALA A 100 -8.87 8.16 -5.04
N MET A 101 -9.23 8.33 -6.32
CA MET A 101 -9.24 9.65 -6.99
C MET A 101 -10.38 10.53 -6.44
N GLN A 102 -11.58 9.96 -6.30
CA GLN A 102 -12.71 10.61 -5.66
C GLN A 102 -12.37 11.02 -4.23
N SER A 103 -11.73 10.14 -3.46
CA SER A 103 -11.29 10.43 -2.10
C SER A 103 -10.39 11.66 -2.04
N ALA A 104 -9.37 11.69 -2.92
CA ALA A 104 -8.42 12.79 -2.98
C ALA A 104 -9.11 14.11 -3.37
N ALA A 105 -9.94 14.09 -4.41
CA ALA A 105 -10.66 15.26 -4.88
C ALA A 105 -11.61 15.82 -3.81
N PHE A 106 -12.48 14.99 -3.24
CA PHE A 106 -13.50 15.43 -2.28
C PHE A 106 -12.86 15.91 -0.98
N SER A 107 -11.78 15.29 -0.51
CA SER A 107 -11.09 15.71 0.72
C SER A 107 -10.60 17.18 0.69
N ARG A 108 -10.46 17.78 -0.49
CA ARG A 108 -9.97 19.16 -0.68
C ARG A 108 -11.00 20.08 -1.32
N PHE A 109 -11.81 19.57 -2.23
CA PHE A 109 -12.68 20.37 -3.09
C PHE A 109 -14.17 20.16 -2.82
N SER A 110 -14.56 19.27 -1.90
CA SER A 110 -15.98 19.13 -1.54
C SER A 110 -16.37 19.93 -0.30
N ASP A 111 -17.62 20.35 -0.24
CA ASP A 111 -18.29 20.84 0.97
C ASP A 111 -18.82 19.66 1.81
N LEU A 112 -19.53 19.96 2.89
CA LEU A 112 -20.13 18.95 3.79
C LEU A 112 -21.23 18.11 3.13
N ASN A 113 -21.73 18.52 1.97
CA ASN A 113 -22.78 17.83 1.21
C ASN A 113 -22.20 17.07 0.01
N GLY A 114 -20.88 17.12 -0.21
CA GLY A 114 -20.22 16.51 -1.37
C GLY A 114 -20.26 17.35 -2.64
N ASN A 115 -20.74 18.59 -2.58
CA ASN A 115 -20.71 19.53 -3.71
C ASN A 115 -19.35 20.24 -3.78
N TRP A 116 -19.03 20.86 -4.92
CA TRP A 116 -17.82 21.67 -5.02
C TRP A 116 -17.85 22.85 -4.04
N ASN A 117 -16.78 23.02 -3.25
CA ASN A 117 -16.65 24.09 -2.25
C ASN A 117 -16.24 25.46 -2.82
N GLY A 118 -16.05 25.56 -4.15
CA GLY A 118 -15.69 26.80 -4.83
C GLY A 118 -14.19 27.15 -4.79
N LEU A 119 -13.35 26.35 -4.12
CA LEU A 119 -11.91 26.56 -4.10
C LEU A 119 -11.27 26.17 -5.43
N SER A 120 -10.35 27.01 -5.91
CA SER A 120 -9.47 26.71 -7.04
C SER A 120 -8.30 25.82 -6.61
N VAL A 121 -7.60 25.24 -7.59
CA VAL A 121 -6.34 24.52 -7.37
C VAL A 121 -5.33 25.43 -6.68
N SER A 122 -5.28 26.71 -7.06
CA SER A 122 -4.35 27.68 -6.47
C SER A 122 -4.67 28.04 -5.02
N ASP A 123 -5.95 28.03 -4.63
CA ASP A 123 -6.34 28.24 -3.23
C ASP A 123 -5.87 27.09 -2.32
N VAL A 124 -5.81 25.86 -2.87
CA VAL A 124 -5.44 24.65 -2.13
C VAL A 124 -3.93 24.38 -2.15
N PHE A 125 -3.27 24.64 -3.28
CA PHE A 125 -1.88 24.25 -3.53
C PHE A 125 -0.94 25.45 -3.82
N GLY A 126 -1.45 26.67 -3.79
CA GLY A 126 -0.67 27.87 -4.15
C GLY A 126 -0.27 27.87 -5.62
N ASN A 127 0.94 28.33 -5.91
CA ASN A 127 1.48 28.42 -7.28
C ASN A 127 2.14 27.12 -7.77
N GLU A 128 1.94 25.99 -7.07
CA GLU A 128 2.56 24.72 -7.42
C GLU A 128 1.79 24.02 -8.55
N GLU A 129 2.51 23.54 -9.57
CA GLU A 129 1.92 22.69 -10.60
C GLU A 129 1.75 21.27 -10.07
N ILE A 130 0.51 20.89 -9.77
CA ILE A 130 0.19 19.55 -9.28
C ILE A 130 -0.08 18.62 -10.45
N LYS A 131 0.63 17.50 -10.50
CA LYS A 131 0.38 16.41 -11.46
C LYS A 131 -0.42 15.30 -10.80
N ILE A 132 -1.55 14.96 -11.38
CA ILE A 132 -2.44 13.89 -10.93
C ILE A 132 -2.45 12.74 -11.93
N GLY A 133 -2.78 11.55 -11.43
CA GLY A 133 -2.77 10.30 -12.20
C GLY A 133 -2.72 9.11 -11.26
N TYR A 134 -2.55 7.91 -11.82
CA TYR A 134 -2.45 6.72 -11.00
C TYR A 134 -1.12 6.68 -10.25
N VAL A 135 -1.16 6.72 -8.92
CA VAL A 135 0.04 6.61 -8.10
C VAL A 135 0.31 5.15 -7.76
N ASP A 136 1.29 4.57 -8.45
CA ASP A 136 1.73 3.18 -8.29
C ASP A 136 2.45 2.91 -6.94
N GLY A 137 2.42 3.87 -6.01
CA GLY A 137 3.26 3.91 -4.81
C GLY A 137 3.11 2.67 -3.93
N TRP A 138 1.89 2.37 -3.48
CA TRP A 138 1.66 1.19 -2.63
C TRP A 138 1.88 -0.13 -3.37
N LEU A 139 1.54 -0.19 -4.67
CA LEU A 139 1.65 -1.41 -5.46
C LEU A 139 3.13 -1.75 -5.73
N SER A 140 3.92 -0.75 -6.15
CA SER A 140 5.36 -0.87 -6.34
C SER A 140 6.08 -1.19 -5.02
N THR A 141 5.73 -0.48 -3.95
CA THR A 141 6.28 -0.74 -2.61
C THR A 141 5.96 -2.16 -2.16
N SER A 142 4.72 -2.61 -2.27
CA SER A 142 4.30 -3.98 -1.93
C SER A 142 5.06 -5.02 -2.77
N LYS A 143 5.20 -4.78 -4.08
CA LYS A 143 5.94 -5.69 -4.98
C LYS A 143 7.42 -5.78 -4.61
N ASN A 144 8.04 -4.66 -4.22
CA ASN A 144 9.43 -4.63 -3.75
C ASN A 144 9.58 -5.30 -2.38
N MET A 145 8.66 -5.06 -1.45
CA MET A 145 8.61 -5.71 -0.14
C MET A 145 8.52 -7.22 -0.28
N VAL A 146 7.62 -7.74 -1.14
CA VAL A 146 7.52 -9.18 -1.41
C VAL A 146 8.87 -9.72 -1.89
N ARG A 147 9.52 -9.09 -2.89
CA ARG A 147 10.84 -9.54 -3.38
C ARG A 147 11.90 -9.57 -2.27
N VAL A 148 11.97 -8.53 -1.44
CA VAL A 148 12.94 -8.43 -0.35
C VAL A 148 12.65 -9.46 0.74
N PHE A 149 11.39 -9.58 1.16
CA PHE A 149 10.98 -10.51 2.20
C PHE A 149 11.16 -11.96 1.78
N THR A 150 10.87 -12.32 0.53
CA THR A 150 11.15 -13.68 0.02
C THR A 150 12.65 -14.00 0.10
N ARG A 151 13.53 -13.06 -0.30
CA ARG A 151 14.99 -13.25 -0.21
C ARG A 151 15.47 -13.37 1.25
N LEU A 152 14.93 -12.55 2.14
CA LEU A 152 15.25 -12.60 3.57
C LEU A 152 14.79 -13.92 4.19
N LEU A 153 13.55 -14.34 3.92
CA LEU A 153 13.00 -15.61 4.40
C LEU A 153 13.87 -16.79 3.95
N LEU A 154 14.24 -16.87 2.67
CA LEU A 154 15.14 -17.91 2.15
C LEU A 154 16.50 -17.92 2.88
N ARG A 155 17.07 -16.73 3.13
CA ARG A 155 18.36 -16.63 3.84
C ARG A 155 18.27 -17.03 5.31
N LEU A 156 17.18 -16.69 5.98
CA LEU A 156 16.96 -17.03 7.38
C LEU A 156 16.66 -18.52 7.55
N SER A 157 15.82 -19.08 6.68
CA SER A 157 15.51 -20.52 6.68
C SER A 157 16.76 -21.37 6.43
N SER A 158 17.62 -20.98 5.49
CA SER A 158 18.90 -21.67 5.26
C SER A 158 19.87 -21.55 6.45
N CYS A 159 19.88 -20.40 7.13
CA CYS A 159 20.65 -20.21 8.36
C CYS A 159 20.12 -21.11 9.50
N LEU A 160 18.80 -21.16 9.68
CA LEU A 160 18.13 -22.02 10.67
C LEU A 160 18.48 -23.51 10.45
N LEU A 161 18.46 -23.97 9.19
CA LEU A 161 18.81 -25.35 8.82
C LEU A 161 20.28 -25.68 9.09
N ARG A 162 21.22 -24.74 8.87
CA ARG A 162 22.64 -24.91 9.20
C ARG A 162 22.94 -25.01 10.70
N PHE A 163 22.02 -24.56 11.54
CA PHE A 163 22.12 -24.68 13.00
C PHE A 163 21.26 -25.84 13.55
N SER A 164 20.72 -26.72 12.69
CA SER A 164 19.96 -27.92 13.07
C SER A 164 20.85 -28.98 13.75
N PRO A 165 20.36 -29.78 14.74
CA PRO A 165 21.20 -30.68 15.54
C PRO A 165 21.88 -31.77 14.70
N ALA A 166 21.31 -32.11 13.54
CA ALA A 166 21.86 -33.09 12.61
C ALA A 166 23.23 -32.66 12.04
N SER A 167 23.44 -31.36 11.82
CA SER A 167 24.72 -30.83 11.32
C SER A 167 25.80 -30.71 12.40
N MET A 168 25.40 -30.59 13.68
CA MET A 168 26.34 -30.57 14.81
C MET A 168 26.84 -31.96 15.16
N LYS A 169 26.02 -33.01 15.01
CA LYS A 169 26.44 -34.40 15.24
C LYS A 169 27.57 -34.85 14.29
N ALA A 170 27.60 -34.34 13.06
CA ALA A 170 28.68 -34.65 12.11
C ALA A 170 30.04 -34.05 12.51
N LEU A 171 30.05 -33.00 13.33
CA LEU A 171 31.27 -32.33 13.80
C LEU A 171 31.78 -32.86 15.15
N THR A 172 31.01 -33.70 15.84
CA THR A 172 31.40 -34.26 17.16
C THR A 172 31.92 -35.70 17.10
N ILE A 173 31.93 -36.35 15.93
CA ILE A 173 32.39 -37.75 15.75
C ILE A 173 33.82 -37.79 15.15
N SER A 174 34.57 -36.70 15.19
CA SER A 174 35.95 -36.65 14.68
C SER A 174 36.99 -36.16 15.70
N TYR A 175 36.78 -36.45 16.98
CA TYR A 175 37.82 -36.40 18.01
C TYR A 175 37.75 -37.64 18.88
#